data_AF-A0A4R4A6A5-F1
#
_entry.id   AF-A0A4R4A6A5-F1
#
_cell.length_a   1.000
_cell.length_b   1.000
_cell.length_c   1.000
_cell.angle_alpha   90.00
_cell.angle_beta   90.00
_cell.angle_gamma   90.00
#
_symmetry.space_group_name_H-M   'P 1'
#
loop_
_entity.id
_entity.type
_entity.pdbx_description
1 polymer ?
#
loop_
_entity_poly.entity_id
_entity_poly.type
_entity_poly.pdbx_seq_one_letter_code
_entity_poly.pdbx_strand_id
1 'polypeptide(L)'
;MLESIALGVLSALHQLNAMAVIGAFTLLLVALFGAALAAIGRGRGEEFYHGAPTLLTTLGILGTFLGIAIGLLEFDVRDIEYSIPVLLDGLKLAFVTSIIGILLGAILRLVLLLGTDTPSAQMQSDAATKIERPELDALERLVALGEHQAEAARAQLAATQTLERRLEHLDHDLTQTLETHHAQLLGQLDDFARRLGEMGSRQLIEALEGAIRDFNDKLGVQFGENFRRLDDSVGKLLQWQEQYRQHMQALGDQLDHAVGAVGQSQTAIEALTRQAMQISRHVEDQETTMAGLRRETMELESLLSGIAELRDRAKEAFPAMDTRLKAMLENIENAVLSALEAQRRIAQSTPARGTALAAGAGA
;
A
#
# COMPACT_ATOMS: atom_id res chain seq x y z
N MET A 1 0.09 25.82 30.66
CA MET A 1 0.58 27.01 29.92
C MET A 1 1.70 26.67 28.95
N LEU A 2 2.82 26.06 29.37
CA LEU A 2 3.88 25.68 28.42
C LEU A 2 3.38 24.72 27.32
N GLU A 3 2.58 23.71 27.66
CA GLU A 3 2.01 22.78 26.67
C GLU A 3 1.05 23.46 25.67
N SER A 4 0.23 24.44 26.11
CA SER A 4 -0.67 25.16 25.19
C SER A 4 0.09 26.11 24.26
N ILE A 5 1.22 26.66 24.71
CA ILE A 5 2.14 27.43 23.85
C ILE A 5 2.83 26.49 22.86
N ALA A 6 3.34 25.34 23.32
CA ALA A 6 3.97 24.33 22.47
C ALA A 6 3.00 23.81 21.40
N LEU A 7 1.78 23.45 21.76
CA LEU A 7 0.74 23.00 20.82
C LEU A 7 0.31 24.12 19.85
N GLY A 8 0.22 25.37 20.30
CA GLY A 8 -0.07 26.52 19.44
C GLY A 8 1.04 26.77 18.41
N VAL A 9 2.31 26.71 18.84
CA VAL A 9 3.49 26.84 17.97
C VAL A 9 3.58 25.66 16.99
N LEU A 10 3.33 24.44 17.45
CA LEU A 10 3.32 23.23 16.63
C LEU A 10 2.23 23.27 15.54
N SER A 11 1.03 23.72 15.90
CA SER A 11 -0.09 23.89 14.97
C SER A 11 0.19 24.98 13.92
N ALA A 12 0.86 26.08 14.32
CA ALA A 12 1.29 27.12 13.38
C ALA A 12 2.39 26.62 12.43
N LEU A 13 3.36 25.85 12.93
CA LEU A 13 4.43 25.25 12.13
C LEU A 13 3.89 24.22 11.12
N HIS A 14 2.91 23.42 11.50
CA HIS A 14 2.37 22.34 10.64
C HIS A 14 1.55 22.86 9.44
N GLN A 15 1.10 24.12 9.45
CA GLN A 15 0.43 24.77 8.31
C GLN A 15 1.39 25.50 7.37
N LEU A 16 2.69 25.53 7.69
CA LEU A 16 3.69 26.32 6.99
C LEU A 16 4.64 25.44 6.17
N ASN A 17 4.50 25.49 4.85
CA ASN A 17 5.42 24.84 3.92
C ASN A 17 6.86 25.38 4.14
N ALA A 18 7.82 24.46 4.35
CA ALA A 18 9.23 24.78 4.59
C ALA A 18 9.81 25.81 3.60
N MET A 19 9.49 25.66 2.31
CA MET A 19 9.92 26.56 1.24
C MET A 19 9.48 28.02 1.48
N ALA A 20 8.24 28.22 1.93
CA ALA A 20 7.66 29.54 2.13
C ALA A 20 8.27 30.24 3.35
N VAL A 21 8.45 29.51 4.45
CA VAL A 21 9.07 30.03 5.68
C VAL A 21 10.52 30.45 5.42
N ILE A 22 11.31 29.55 4.82
CA ILE A 22 12.73 29.79 4.56
C ILE A 22 12.91 30.91 3.53
N GLY A 23 12.05 30.99 2.51
CA GLY A 23 12.02 32.09 1.55
C GLY A 23 11.71 33.46 2.18
N ALA A 24 10.66 33.54 3.02
CA ALA A 24 10.32 34.76 3.74
C ALA A 24 11.46 35.23 4.67
N PHE A 25 12.11 34.27 5.33
CA PHE A 25 13.23 34.52 6.23
C PHE A 25 14.48 35.04 5.47
N THR A 26 14.73 34.53 4.27
CA THR A 26 15.80 35.01 3.37
C THR A 26 15.54 36.45 2.91
N LEU A 27 14.29 36.75 2.51
CA LEU A 27 13.89 38.10 2.11
C LEU A 27 14.05 39.10 3.26
N LEU A 28 13.70 38.68 4.48
CA LEU A 28 13.87 39.47 5.70
C LEU A 28 15.35 39.74 6.03
N LEU A 29 16.25 38.76 5.85
CA LEU A 29 17.71 38.97 5.97
C LEU A 29 18.24 40.00 4.96
N VAL A 30 17.80 39.93 3.69
CA VAL A 30 18.21 40.89 2.65
C VAL A 30 17.63 42.29 2.91
N ALA A 31 16.39 42.39 3.39
CA ALA A 31 15.78 43.65 3.78
C ALA A 31 16.50 44.31 4.98
N LEU A 32 16.88 43.51 5.98
CA LEU A 32 17.65 43.96 7.14
C LEU A 32 19.06 44.45 6.74
N PHE A 33 19.73 43.72 5.83
CA PHE A 33 21.01 44.15 5.24
C PHE A 33 20.88 45.50 4.52
N GLY A 34 19.89 45.64 3.64
CA GLY A 34 19.64 46.89 2.90
C GLY A 34 19.30 48.07 3.82
N ALA A 35 18.53 47.83 4.88
CA ALA A 35 18.22 48.83 5.90
C ALA A 35 19.48 49.28 6.67
N ALA A 36 20.37 48.35 7.04
CA ALA A 36 21.64 48.69 7.69
C ALA A 36 22.57 49.49 6.76
N LEU A 37 22.68 49.11 5.48
CA LEU A 37 23.46 49.85 4.48
C LEU A 37 22.90 51.27 4.27
N ALA A 38 21.57 51.41 4.24
CA ALA A 38 20.89 52.70 4.12
C ALA A 38 20.98 53.57 5.39
N ALA A 39 21.17 52.98 6.56
CA ALA A 39 21.42 53.68 7.82
C ALA A 39 22.85 54.25 7.87
N ILE A 40 23.85 53.44 7.48
CA ILE A 40 25.25 53.87 7.28
C ILE A 40 25.31 55.04 6.30
N GLY A 41 24.72 54.89 5.11
CA GLY A 41 24.70 55.94 4.08
C GLY A 41 23.92 57.21 4.43
N ARG A 42 23.08 57.20 5.47
CA ARG A 42 22.34 58.38 5.96
C ARG A 42 22.88 58.97 7.26
N GLY A 43 23.92 58.38 7.86
CA GLY A 43 24.50 58.83 9.14
C GLY A 43 23.48 58.88 10.27
N ARG A 44 22.52 57.94 10.30
CA ARG A 44 21.45 57.89 11.31
C ARG A 44 21.25 56.48 11.84
N GLY A 45 21.36 56.33 13.15
CA GLY A 45 21.18 55.05 13.86
C GLY A 45 22.47 54.25 14.01
N GLU A 46 23.50 54.83 14.64
CA GLU A 46 24.79 54.17 14.87
C GLU A 46 24.64 52.82 15.58
N GLU A 47 23.85 52.77 16.65
CA GLU A 47 23.56 51.54 17.40
C GLU A 47 22.94 50.44 16.52
N PHE A 48 22.10 50.81 15.54
CA PHE A 48 21.42 49.86 14.67
C PHE A 48 22.38 49.20 13.69
N TYR A 49 23.22 49.98 12.98
CA TYR A 49 24.15 49.39 12.02
C TYR A 49 25.33 48.68 12.70
N HIS A 50 25.76 49.10 13.90
CA HIS A 50 26.78 48.35 14.66
C HIS A 50 26.24 47.01 15.19
N GLY A 51 24.95 46.95 15.57
CA GLY A 51 24.30 45.70 15.98
C GLY A 51 23.90 44.78 14.82
N ALA A 52 23.58 45.34 13.66
CA ALA A 52 23.04 44.60 12.51
C ALA A 52 23.86 43.36 12.08
N PRO A 53 25.21 43.36 11.99
CA PRO A 53 25.95 42.18 11.54
C PRO A 53 25.75 40.96 12.44
N THR A 54 25.68 41.20 13.76
CA THR A 54 25.39 40.17 14.75
C THR A 54 23.93 39.71 14.61
N LEU A 55 22.98 40.63 14.41
CA LEU A 55 21.58 40.27 14.16
C LEU A 55 21.42 39.40 12.91
N LEU A 56 22.03 39.75 11.77
CA LEU A 56 21.99 38.93 10.55
C LEU A 56 22.54 37.52 10.76
N THR A 57 23.58 37.40 11.59
CA THR A 57 24.23 36.12 11.91
C THR A 57 23.32 35.26 12.82
N THR A 58 22.82 35.82 13.92
CA THR A 58 21.87 35.15 14.84
C THR A 58 20.58 34.75 14.13
N LEU A 59 20.08 35.61 13.24
CA LEU A 59 18.89 35.36 12.45
C LEU A 59 19.16 34.23 11.45
N GLY A 60 20.27 34.25 10.70
CA GLY A 60 20.68 33.14 9.83
C GLY A 60 20.76 31.79 10.56
N ILE A 61 21.32 31.76 11.78
CA ILE A 61 21.35 30.57 12.64
C ILE A 61 19.93 30.12 13.05
N LEU A 62 19.05 31.05 13.43
CA LEU A 62 17.65 30.76 13.75
C LEU A 62 16.91 30.14 12.55
N GLY A 63 17.20 30.62 11.33
CA GLY A 63 16.67 30.04 10.09
C GLY A 63 17.07 28.57 9.89
N THR A 64 18.30 28.19 10.25
CA THR A 64 18.72 26.78 10.20
C THR A 64 17.98 25.92 11.21
N PHE A 65 17.87 26.35 12.46
CA PHE A 65 17.11 25.61 13.48
C PHE A 65 15.63 25.45 13.11
N LEU A 66 15.03 26.49 12.53
CA LEU A 66 13.63 26.46 12.09
C LEU A 66 13.42 25.50 10.91
N GLY A 67 14.31 25.50 9.92
CA GLY A 67 14.22 24.59 8.78
C GLY A 67 14.45 23.12 9.16
N ILE A 68 15.36 22.84 10.09
CA ILE A 68 15.54 21.48 10.66
C ILE A 68 14.29 21.06 11.45
N ALA A 69 13.71 21.96 12.25
CA ALA A 69 12.49 21.67 13.00
C ALA A 69 11.31 21.33 12.07
N ILE A 70 11.10 22.09 10.99
CA ILE A 70 10.02 21.79 10.01
C ILE A 70 10.29 20.47 9.30
N GLY A 71 11.53 20.20 8.84
CA GLY A 71 11.88 18.92 8.20
C GLY A 71 11.69 17.70 9.11
N LEU A 72 11.88 17.84 10.42
CA LEU A 72 11.61 16.78 11.40
C LEU A 72 10.11 16.62 11.72
N LEU A 73 9.29 17.66 11.54
CA LEU A 73 7.83 17.59 11.72
C LEU A 73 7.11 16.92 10.53
N GLU A 74 7.75 16.89 9.37
CA GLU A 74 7.22 16.31 8.12
C GLU A 74 7.78 14.89 7.86
N PHE A 75 8.60 14.36 8.78
CA PHE A 75 9.23 13.03 8.68
C PHE A 75 8.31 11.92 9.24
N ASP A 76 7.81 11.02 8.38
CA ASP A 76 7.08 9.82 8.81
C ASP A 76 7.99 8.58 8.79
N VAL A 77 8.14 7.96 9.96
CA VAL A 77 8.91 6.71 10.16
C VAL A 77 8.33 5.54 9.35
N ARG A 78 7.06 5.63 8.92
CA ARG A 78 6.36 4.60 8.13
C ARG A 78 6.56 4.74 6.62
N ASP A 79 6.99 5.91 6.14
CA ASP A 79 7.28 6.19 4.73
C ASP A 79 8.64 6.90 4.62
N ILE A 80 9.69 6.12 4.85
CA ILE A 80 11.08 6.59 4.85
C ILE A 80 11.52 7.02 3.44
N GLU A 81 10.99 6.38 2.40
CA GLU A 81 11.33 6.65 0.99
C GLU A 81 10.83 8.04 0.53
N TYR A 82 9.66 8.48 1.00
CA TYR A 82 9.20 9.86 0.81
C TYR A 82 9.81 10.85 1.81
N SER A 83 9.98 10.44 3.07
CA SER A 83 10.40 11.35 4.16
C SER A 83 11.87 11.78 4.09
N ILE A 84 12.78 10.92 3.62
CA ILE A 84 14.21 11.28 3.49
C ILE A 84 14.43 12.42 2.47
N PRO A 85 13.91 12.38 1.23
CA PRO A 85 14.02 13.48 0.28
C PRO A 85 13.50 14.82 0.80
N VAL A 86 12.34 14.83 1.48
CA VAL A 86 11.72 16.05 2.04
C VAL A 86 12.59 16.64 3.15
N LEU A 87 13.05 15.80 4.09
CA LEU A 87 13.97 16.20 5.17
C LEU A 87 15.28 16.79 4.61
N LEU A 88 15.84 16.18 3.56
CA LEU A 88 17.08 16.64 2.93
C LEU A 88 16.94 17.97 2.20
N ASP A 89 15.81 18.22 1.51
CA ASP A 89 15.61 19.49 0.79
C ASP A 89 15.30 20.64 1.78
N GLY A 90 14.52 20.37 2.84
CA GLY A 90 14.33 21.30 3.96
C GLY A 90 15.64 21.68 4.64
N LEU A 91 16.49 20.68 4.95
CA LEU A 91 17.82 20.90 5.53
C LEU A 91 18.76 21.66 4.60
N LYS A 92 18.81 21.31 3.31
CA LYS A 92 19.62 22.00 2.29
C LYS A 92 19.29 23.49 2.21
N LEU A 93 18.02 23.86 2.25
CA LEU A 93 17.58 25.26 2.24
C LEU A 93 17.87 25.96 3.58
N ALA A 94 17.70 25.25 4.70
CA ALA A 94 18.05 25.72 6.04
C ALA A 94 19.56 26.03 6.20
N PHE A 95 20.43 25.32 5.46
CA PHE A 95 21.86 25.63 5.38
C PHE A 95 22.14 26.88 4.53
N VAL A 96 21.47 27.04 3.38
CA VAL A 96 21.67 28.19 2.48
C VAL A 96 21.33 29.52 3.18
N THR A 97 20.30 29.57 4.02
CA THR A 97 19.93 30.81 4.74
C THR A 97 20.93 31.22 5.82
N SER A 98 21.55 30.26 6.50
CA SER A 98 22.65 30.54 7.43
C SER A 98 23.91 31.00 6.69
N ILE A 99 24.25 30.38 5.55
CA ILE A 99 25.35 30.86 4.69
C ILE A 99 25.10 32.32 4.27
N ILE A 100 23.88 32.66 3.83
CA ILE A 100 23.50 34.04 3.47
C ILE A 100 23.60 34.99 4.68
N GLY A 101 23.06 34.61 5.84
CA GLY A 101 23.10 35.45 7.05
C GLY A 101 24.52 35.71 7.56
N ILE A 102 25.38 34.69 7.56
CA ILE A 102 26.79 34.80 7.94
C ILE A 102 27.56 35.64 6.90
N LEU A 103 27.35 35.41 5.60
CA LEU A 103 28.02 36.15 4.53
C LEU A 103 27.67 37.64 4.57
N LEU A 104 26.38 37.97 4.65
CA LEU A 104 25.91 39.36 4.75
C LEU A 104 26.37 40.03 6.04
N GLY A 105 26.39 39.30 7.16
CA GLY A 105 26.96 39.78 8.42
C GLY A 105 28.47 40.06 8.33
N ALA A 106 29.23 39.17 7.70
CA ALA A 106 30.68 39.35 7.49
C ALA A 106 30.97 40.55 6.57
N ILE A 107 30.22 40.70 5.47
CA ILE A 107 30.32 41.86 4.56
C ILE A 107 30.03 43.16 5.34
N LEU A 108 28.98 43.19 6.16
CA LEU A 108 28.63 44.37 6.93
C LEU A 108 29.69 44.71 7.99
N ARG A 109 30.30 43.71 8.66
CA ARG A 109 31.47 43.94 9.55
C ARG A 109 32.66 44.52 8.80
N LEU A 110 32.95 44.02 7.60
CA LEU A 110 34.06 44.52 6.78
C LEU A 110 33.84 45.99 6.37
N VAL A 111 32.62 46.34 5.94
CA VAL A 111 32.25 47.73 5.59
C VAL A 111 32.40 48.67 6.78
N LEU A 112 32.03 48.24 7.99
CA LEU A 112 32.20 49.03 9.22
C LEU A 112 33.68 49.19 9.60
N LEU A 113 34.48 48.12 9.48
CA LEU A 113 35.90 48.14 9.81
C LEU A 113 36.70 49.09 8.90
N LEU A 114 36.34 49.17 7.61
CA LEU A 114 36.96 50.10 6.65
C LEU A 114 36.44 51.55 6.79
N GLY A 115 35.43 51.79 7.64
CA GLY A 115 34.76 53.09 7.78
C GLY A 115 35.15 53.91 9.01
N THR A 116 35.98 53.41 9.93
CA THR A 116 36.27 54.06 11.22
C THR A 116 37.76 54.05 11.58
N ASP A 117 38.45 55.18 11.35
CA ASP A 117 39.81 55.47 11.82
C ASP A 117 39.80 56.20 13.17
N THR A 118 40.59 55.74 14.15
CA THR A 118 41.27 56.59 15.16
C THR A 118 42.19 55.77 16.10
N PRO A 119 43.52 55.98 16.06
CA PRO A 119 44.46 55.50 17.08
C PRO A 119 44.99 56.65 17.97
N SER A 120 45.30 56.37 19.24
CA SER A 120 45.96 57.31 20.16
C SER A 120 47.31 56.78 20.66
N ALA A 121 48.28 57.68 20.80
CA ALA A 121 49.69 57.36 21.09
C ALA A 121 50.22 58.25 22.24
N GLN A 122 51.34 57.86 22.87
CA GLN A 122 52.15 58.79 23.67
C GLN A 122 53.62 58.34 23.85
N MET A 123 54.51 59.32 24.08
CA MET A 123 55.97 59.26 23.87
C MET A 123 56.69 60.32 24.75
N GLN A 124 57.95 60.10 25.16
CA GLN A 124 58.90 61.03 25.85
C GLN A 124 60.33 60.43 25.79
N SER A 125 61.50 61.10 25.71
CA SER A 125 61.95 62.52 25.79
C SER A 125 62.33 63.10 27.18
N ASP A 126 63.60 63.52 27.36
CA ASP A 126 64.06 64.90 27.70
C ASP A 126 65.54 64.97 28.23
N ALA A 127 66.25 66.11 28.42
CA ALA A 127 66.48 67.28 27.52
C ALA A 127 67.57 68.30 28.04
N ALA A 128 68.87 67.92 28.14
CA ALA A 128 70.02 68.85 28.36
C ALA A 128 70.06 69.65 29.71
N THR A 129 71.09 70.42 30.13
CA THR A 129 71.57 71.70 29.55
C THR A 129 72.73 72.38 30.36
N LYS A 130 73.73 72.99 29.66
CA LYS A 130 74.72 74.09 30.00
C LYS A 130 75.56 74.05 31.30
N ILE A 131 76.89 74.29 31.35
CA ILE A 131 77.85 75.30 30.78
C ILE A 131 77.96 76.61 31.58
N GLU A 132 79.16 76.88 32.14
CA GLU A 132 79.92 78.15 31.98
C GLU A 132 81.41 78.02 32.40
N ARG A 133 82.30 78.91 31.91
CA ARG A 133 83.78 78.90 32.08
C ARG A 133 84.25 80.09 32.96
N PRO A 134 85.55 80.21 33.37
CA PRO A 134 86.57 80.80 32.47
C PRO A 134 88.00 80.20 32.58
N GLU A 135 88.90 80.62 31.68
CA GLU A 135 90.26 80.08 31.56
C GLU A 135 91.30 80.64 32.56
N LEU A 136 92.00 79.71 33.21
CA LEU A 136 93.41 79.78 33.64
C LEU A 136 93.96 78.37 33.99
N ASP A 137 93.04 77.41 34.16
CA ASP A 137 93.20 75.99 34.47
C ASP A 137 93.52 75.09 33.24
N ALA A 138 93.87 75.67 32.09
CA ALA A 138 93.80 74.97 30.79
C ALA A 138 94.91 73.93 30.55
N LEU A 139 96.09 74.09 31.15
CA LEU A 139 97.21 73.14 31.04
C LEU A 139 97.07 71.99 32.04
N GLU A 140 96.67 72.29 33.28
CA GLU A 140 96.42 71.30 34.32
C GLU A 140 95.21 70.42 33.95
N ARG A 141 94.13 71.02 33.43
CA ARG A 141 93.00 70.26 32.85
C ARG A 141 93.35 69.44 31.62
N LEU A 142 94.35 69.82 30.80
CA LEU A 142 94.76 69.00 29.64
C LEU A 142 95.57 67.78 30.07
N VAL A 143 96.43 67.91 31.08
CA VAL A 143 97.13 66.77 31.70
C VAL A 143 96.13 65.88 32.42
N ALA A 144 95.23 66.44 33.24
CA ALA A 144 94.17 65.69 33.90
C ALA A 144 93.18 65.05 32.91
N LEU A 145 92.87 65.68 31.77
CA LEU A 145 92.11 65.03 30.69
C LEU A 145 92.88 63.85 30.10
N GLY A 146 94.19 64.00 29.87
CA GLY A 146 95.03 62.94 29.33
C GLY A 146 95.13 61.74 30.27
N GLU A 147 95.29 61.99 31.57
CA GLU A 147 95.30 60.95 32.59
C GLU A 147 93.92 60.30 32.75
N HIS A 148 92.84 61.08 32.89
CA HIS A 148 91.48 60.53 32.94
C HIS A 148 91.05 59.82 31.65
N GLN A 149 91.54 60.24 30.48
CA GLN A 149 91.28 59.55 29.21
C GLN A 149 92.07 58.24 29.10
N ALA A 150 93.30 58.21 29.62
CA ALA A 150 94.09 56.97 29.72
C ALA A 150 93.51 56.00 30.76
N GLU A 151 93.01 56.50 31.89
CA GLU A 151 92.26 55.72 32.89
C GLU A 151 90.94 55.21 32.32
N ALA A 152 90.16 56.06 31.63
CA ALA A 152 88.92 55.66 30.97
C ALA A 152 89.16 54.60 29.89
N ALA A 153 90.23 54.72 29.09
CA ALA A 153 90.60 53.71 28.10
C ALA A 153 91.03 52.38 28.77
N ARG A 154 91.77 52.43 29.88
CA ARG A 154 92.13 51.23 30.66
C ARG A 154 90.89 50.59 31.31
N ALA A 155 89.99 51.39 31.86
CA ALA A 155 88.72 50.93 32.43
C ALA A 155 87.80 50.33 31.36
N GLN A 156 87.75 50.91 30.15
CA GLN A 156 87.04 50.34 29.01
C GLN A 156 87.65 49.01 28.56
N LEU A 157 88.98 48.91 28.43
CA LEU A 157 89.65 47.65 28.08
C LEU A 157 89.46 46.56 29.15
N ALA A 158 89.46 46.93 30.43
CA ALA A 158 89.11 46.00 31.50
C ALA A 158 87.64 45.57 31.41
N ALA A 159 86.72 46.50 31.13
CA ALA A 159 85.30 46.22 30.96
C ALA A 159 85.04 45.29 29.75
N THR A 160 85.68 45.52 28.59
CA THR A 160 85.56 44.64 27.42
C THR A 160 86.14 43.25 27.69
N GLN A 161 87.31 43.14 28.32
CA GLN A 161 87.87 41.83 28.70
C GLN A 161 87.01 41.08 29.73
N THR A 162 86.30 41.78 30.62
CA THR A 162 85.31 41.12 31.50
C THR A 162 84.01 40.77 30.79
N LEU A 163 83.63 41.49 29.73
CA LEU A 163 82.48 41.15 28.90
C LEU A 163 82.78 39.91 28.04
N GLU A 164 83.95 39.85 27.40
CA GLU A 164 84.42 38.71 26.60
C GLU A 164 84.40 37.42 27.43
N ARG A 165 85.03 37.40 28.61
CA ARG A 165 85.01 36.23 29.51
C ARG A 165 83.60 35.84 29.97
N ARG A 166 82.68 36.80 30.10
CA ARG A 166 81.27 36.50 30.41
C ARG A 166 80.53 35.91 29.23
N LEU A 167 80.82 36.35 28.00
CA LEU A 167 80.26 35.78 26.79
C LEU A 167 80.77 34.36 26.55
N GLU A 168 82.07 34.11 26.72
CA GLU A 168 82.66 32.75 26.66
C GLU A 168 82.02 31.81 27.70
N HIS A 169 81.83 32.28 28.94
CA HIS A 169 81.19 31.47 29.97
C HIS A 169 79.71 31.21 29.69
N LEU A 170 78.95 32.22 29.23
CA LEU A 170 77.55 32.07 28.84
C LEU A 170 77.35 31.13 27.65
N ASP A 171 78.23 31.19 26.65
CA ASP A 171 78.21 30.30 25.48
C ASP A 171 78.50 28.85 25.87
N HIS A 172 79.47 28.64 26.77
CA HIS A 172 79.76 27.33 27.35
C HIS A 172 78.58 26.78 28.17
N ASP A 173 78.02 27.59 29.07
CA ASP A 173 76.88 27.21 29.91
C ASP A 173 75.64 26.90 29.07
N LEU A 174 75.34 27.70 28.01
CA LEU A 174 74.25 27.42 27.08
C LEU A 174 74.49 26.10 26.33
N THR A 175 75.70 25.89 25.79
CA THR A 175 76.03 24.70 25.01
C THR A 175 75.90 23.45 25.89
N GLN A 176 76.50 23.45 27.08
CA GLN A 176 76.40 22.32 28.02
C GLN A 176 74.95 22.06 28.47
N THR A 177 74.17 23.12 28.71
CA THR A 177 72.75 23.01 29.09
C THR A 177 71.92 22.43 27.95
N LEU A 178 72.14 22.87 26.71
CA LEU A 178 71.47 22.37 25.52
C LEU A 178 71.84 20.91 25.23
N GLU A 179 73.11 20.53 25.30
CA GLU A 179 73.55 19.13 25.14
C GLU A 179 72.91 18.22 26.19
N THR A 180 72.90 18.65 27.46
CA THR A 180 72.30 17.90 28.57
C THR A 180 70.80 17.70 28.37
N HIS A 181 70.06 18.77 28.03
CA HIS A 181 68.63 18.67 27.75
C HIS A 181 68.34 17.86 26.48
N HIS A 182 69.16 17.97 25.43
CA HIS A 182 68.97 17.20 24.20
C HIS A 182 69.18 15.70 24.44
N ALA A 183 70.24 15.32 25.17
CA ALA A 183 70.46 13.94 25.59
C ALA A 183 69.32 13.40 26.45
N GLN A 184 68.81 14.20 27.39
CA GLN A 184 67.67 13.82 28.23
C GLN A 184 66.37 13.64 27.42
N LEU A 185 66.08 14.53 26.47
CA LEU A 185 64.92 14.42 25.58
C LEU A 185 65.02 13.21 24.65
N LEU A 186 66.19 12.94 24.07
CA LEU A 186 66.41 11.74 23.25
C LEU A 186 66.21 10.45 24.07
N GLY A 187 66.70 10.41 25.32
CA GLY A 187 66.47 9.29 26.24
C GLY A 187 64.98 9.09 26.54
N GLN A 188 64.24 10.16 26.83
CA GLN A 188 62.79 10.10 27.05
C GLN A 188 62.01 9.67 25.79
N LEU A 189 62.45 10.08 24.60
CA LEU A 189 61.85 9.67 23.33
C LEU A 189 62.11 8.19 23.01
N ASP A 190 63.30 7.66 23.30
CA ASP A 190 63.59 6.23 23.14
C ASP A 190 62.78 5.37 24.13
N ASP A 191 62.71 5.78 25.40
CA ASP A 191 61.86 5.13 26.41
C ASP A 191 60.37 5.15 26.02
N PHE A 192 59.90 6.27 25.46
CA PHE A 192 58.54 6.38 24.94
C PHE A 192 58.32 5.45 23.73
N ALA A 193 59.25 5.41 22.77
CA ALA A 193 59.16 4.56 21.60
C ALA A 193 59.13 3.06 21.96
N ARG A 194 59.96 2.63 22.92
CA ARG A 194 59.95 1.26 23.47
C ARG A 194 58.60 0.92 24.08
N ARG A 195 58.10 1.77 24.98
CA ARG A 195 56.79 1.59 25.65
C ARG A 195 55.63 1.56 24.65
N LEU A 196 55.67 2.43 23.63
CA LEU A 196 54.67 2.48 22.56
C LEU A 196 54.66 1.17 21.75
N GLY A 197 55.84 0.64 21.41
CA GLY A 197 55.97 -0.64 20.70
C GLY A 197 55.47 -1.84 21.52
N GLU A 198 55.86 -1.92 22.80
CA GLU A 198 55.44 -3.02 23.69
C GLU A 198 53.93 -2.99 24.00
N MET A 199 53.39 -1.83 24.37
CA MET A 199 51.96 -1.70 24.73
C MET A 199 51.07 -1.82 23.49
N GLY A 200 51.39 -1.11 22.41
CA GLY A 200 50.60 -1.10 21.19
C GLY A 200 50.48 -2.49 20.56
N SER A 201 51.59 -3.23 20.46
CA SER A 201 51.58 -4.59 19.91
C SER A 201 50.80 -5.57 20.80
N ARG A 202 51.08 -5.60 22.11
CA ARG A 202 50.42 -6.55 23.02
C ARG A 202 48.92 -6.31 23.15
N GLN A 203 48.49 -5.06 23.38
CA GLN A 203 47.07 -4.74 23.55
C GLN A 203 46.27 -4.98 22.26
N LEU A 204 46.85 -4.71 21.08
CA LEU A 204 46.18 -5.02 19.81
C LEU A 204 46.08 -6.53 19.56
N ILE A 205 47.12 -7.31 19.87
CA ILE A 205 47.08 -8.78 19.74
C ILE A 205 46.07 -9.38 20.72
N GLU A 206 46.06 -8.94 21.98
CA GLU A 206 45.12 -9.41 23.00
C GLU A 206 43.67 -9.04 22.68
N ALA A 207 43.41 -7.82 22.20
CA ALA A 207 42.10 -7.41 21.74
C ALA A 207 41.65 -8.17 20.48
N LEU A 208 42.57 -8.44 19.53
CA LEU A 208 42.28 -9.20 18.32
C LEU A 208 42.01 -10.68 18.63
N GLU A 209 42.82 -11.31 19.50
CA GLU A 209 42.61 -12.69 19.94
C GLU A 209 41.31 -12.82 20.73
N GLY A 210 41.01 -11.86 21.61
CA GLY A 210 39.71 -11.75 22.28
C GLY A 210 38.55 -11.66 21.28
N ALA A 211 38.64 -10.76 20.30
CA ALA A 211 37.63 -10.60 19.25
C ALA A 211 37.45 -11.86 18.38
N ILE A 212 38.53 -12.58 18.07
CA ILE A 212 38.49 -13.84 17.31
C ILE A 212 37.82 -14.96 18.15
N ARG A 213 38.12 -15.07 19.45
CA ARG A 213 37.44 -16.03 20.34
C ARG A 213 35.95 -15.70 20.46
N ASP A 214 35.61 -14.45 20.77
CA ASP A 214 34.23 -13.96 20.84
C ASP A 214 33.45 -14.20 19.54
N PHE A 215 34.11 -14.00 18.39
CA PHE A 215 33.54 -14.26 17.07
C PHE A 215 33.31 -15.76 16.83
N ASN A 216 34.28 -16.61 17.17
CA ASN A 216 34.20 -18.06 17.00
C ASN A 216 33.12 -18.69 17.91
N ASP A 217 33.04 -18.25 19.16
CA ASP A 217 32.02 -18.73 20.12
C ASP A 217 30.61 -18.30 19.68
N LYS A 218 30.45 -17.04 19.23
CA LYS A 218 29.17 -16.56 18.66
C LYS A 218 28.84 -17.27 17.35
N LEU A 219 29.83 -17.57 16.50
CA LEU A 219 29.65 -18.39 15.29
C LEU A 219 29.06 -19.76 15.64
N GLY A 220 29.72 -20.51 16.53
CA GLY A 220 29.30 -21.85 16.92
C GLY A 220 27.88 -21.88 17.48
N VAL A 221 27.56 -20.98 18.41
CA VAL A 221 26.24 -20.95 19.06
C VAL A 221 25.15 -20.39 18.15
N GLN A 222 25.34 -19.19 17.57
CA GLN A 222 24.28 -18.51 16.82
C GLN A 222 24.03 -19.16 15.46
N PHE A 223 25.06 -19.63 14.75
CA PHE A 223 24.84 -20.39 13.53
C PHE A 223 24.34 -21.80 13.82
N GLY A 224 24.79 -22.45 14.90
CA GLY A 224 24.23 -23.74 15.34
C GLY A 224 22.72 -23.69 15.59
N GLU A 225 22.25 -22.68 16.33
CA GLU A 225 20.81 -22.45 16.51
C GLU A 225 20.09 -22.07 15.21
N ASN A 226 20.69 -21.21 14.36
CA ASN A 226 20.07 -20.80 13.11
C ASN A 226 19.94 -21.98 12.12
N PHE A 227 20.96 -22.85 12.02
CA PHE A 227 20.87 -24.07 11.22
C PHE A 227 19.84 -25.04 11.78
N ARG A 228 19.70 -25.16 13.10
CA ARG A 228 18.64 -25.98 13.71
C ARG A 228 17.23 -25.42 13.41
N ARG A 229 17.04 -24.11 13.55
CA ARG A 229 15.77 -23.43 13.17
C ARG A 229 15.47 -23.56 11.68
N LEU A 230 16.51 -23.53 10.83
CA LEU A 230 16.38 -23.74 9.39
C LEU A 230 15.99 -25.19 9.08
N ASP A 231 16.63 -26.18 9.69
CA ASP A 231 16.32 -27.61 9.55
C ASP A 231 14.87 -27.91 10.00
N ASP A 232 14.45 -27.41 11.16
CA ASP A 232 13.06 -27.48 11.64
C ASP A 232 12.07 -26.86 10.63
N SER A 233 12.48 -25.79 9.93
CA SER A 233 11.66 -25.11 8.92
C SER A 233 11.60 -25.87 7.60
N VAL A 234 12.72 -26.48 7.17
CA VAL A 234 12.78 -27.38 6.01
C VAL A 234 11.96 -28.64 6.28
N GLY A 235 12.04 -29.22 7.48
CA GLY A 235 11.21 -30.35 7.90
C GLY A 235 9.70 -30.04 7.84
N LYS A 236 9.28 -28.84 8.26
CA LYS A 236 7.90 -28.37 8.09
C LYS A 236 7.50 -28.19 6.63
N LEU A 237 8.41 -27.70 5.78
CA LEU A 237 8.16 -27.59 4.34
C LEU A 237 8.00 -28.97 3.69
N LEU A 238 8.79 -29.97 4.08
CA LEU A 238 8.65 -31.36 3.60
C LEU A 238 7.32 -31.98 4.06
N GLN A 239 6.91 -31.76 5.31
CA GLN A 239 5.59 -32.18 5.81
C GLN A 239 4.46 -31.52 5.03
N TRP A 240 4.55 -30.21 4.77
CA TRP A 240 3.57 -29.48 3.97
C TRP A 240 3.53 -29.98 2.51
N GLN A 241 4.67 -30.32 1.90
CA GLN A 241 4.73 -30.90 0.56
C GLN A 241 4.02 -32.26 0.48
N GLU A 242 4.22 -33.14 1.46
CA GLU A 242 3.53 -34.44 1.50
C GLU A 242 2.02 -34.28 1.76
N GLN A 243 1.62 -33.38 2.66
CA GLN A 243 0.21 -33.03 2.87
C GLN A 243 -0.43 -32.45 1.60
N TYR A 244 0.28 -31.58 0.88
CA TYR A 244 -0.17 -31.00 -0.38
C TYR A 244 -0.31 -32.08 -1.48
N ARG A 245 0.65 -33.02 -1.56
CA ARG A 245 0.56 -34.18 -2.47
C ARG A 245 -0.69 -35.01 -2.20
N GLN A 246 -0.98 -35.30 -0.93
CA GLN A 246 -2.19 -36.03 -0.53
C GLN A 246 -3.47 -35.25 -0.85
N HIS A 247 -3.48 -33.93 -0.62
CA HIS A 247 -4.62 -33.08 -0.95
C HIS A 247 -4.89 -33.02 -2.45
N MET A 248 -3.84 -32.87 -3.28
CA MET A 248 -3.97 -32.90 -4.74
C MET A 248 -4.46 -34.25 -5.27
N GLN A 249 -4.06 -35.36 -4.64
CA GLN A 249 -4.57 -36.68 -4.98
C GLN A 249 -6.07 -36.80 -4.66
N ALA A 250 -6.49 -36.41 -3.44
CA ALA A 250 -7.90 -36.41 -3.04
C ALA A 250 -8.77 -35.46 -3.89
N LEU A 251 -8.22 -34.32 -4.33
CA LEU A 251 -8.89 -33.40 -5.25
C LEU A 251 -9.06 -34.04 -6.64
N GLY A 252 -8.07 -34.78 -7.13
CA GLY A 252 -8.18 -35.58 -8.35
C GLY A 252 -9.30 -36.61 -8.26
N ASP A 253 -9.30 -37.42 -7.19
CA ASP A 253 -10.35 -38.42 -6.93
C ASP A 253 -11.75 -37.78 -6.86
N GLN A 254 -11.88 -36.59 -6.27
CA GLN A 254 -13.14 -35.84 -6.25
C GLN A 254 -13.56 -35.31 -7.63
N LEU A 255 -12.60 -34.87 -8.44
CA LEU A 255 -12.87 -34.39 -9.80
C LEU A 255 -13.37 -35.53 -10.70
N ASP A 256 -12.74 -36.70 -10.62
CA ASP A 256 -13.15 -37.90 -11.36
C ASP A 256 -14.56 -38.35 -10.99
N HIS A 257 -14.91 -38.34 -9.68
CA HIS A 257 -16.29 -38.58 -9.25
C HIS A 257 -17.27 -37.54 -9.78
N ALA A 258 -16.89 -36.25 -9.82
CA ALA A 258 -17.74 -35.19 -10.34
C ALA A 258 -17.99 -35.35 -11.85
N VAL A 259 -16.95 -35.67 -12.63
CA VAL A 259 -17.07 -35.97 -14.07
C VAL A 259 -17.96 -37.19 -14.31
N GLY A 260 -17.79 -38.26 -13.53
CA GLY A 260 -18.65 -39.44 -13.57
C GLY A 260 -20.11 -39.12 -13.27
N ALA A 261 -20.38 -38.32 -12.24
CA ALA A 261 -21.73 -37.89 -11.88
C ALA A 261 -22.38 -37.01 -12.97
N VAL A 262 -21.63 -36.14 -13.62
CA VAL A 262 -22.11 -35.35 -14.78
C VAL A 262 -22.48 -36.27 -15.94
N GLY A 263 -21.67 -37.28 -16.26
CA GLY A 263 -21.99 -38.28 -17.31
C GLY A 263 -23.24 -39.11 -16.99
N GLN A 264 -23.44 -39.49 -15.72
CA GLN A 264 -24.68 -40.15 -15.27
C GLN A 264 -25.88 -39.20 -15.38
N SER A 265 -25.73 -37.93 -15.00
CA SER A 265 -26.78 -36.92 -15.13
C SER A 265 -27.18 -36.67 -16.58
N GLN A 266 -26.22 -36.59 -17.51
CA GLN A 266 -26.50 -36.52 -18.95
C GLN A 266 -27.35 -37.73 -19.40
N THR A 267 -26.95 -38.94 -19.01
CA THR A 267 -27.67 -40.18 -19.36
C THR A 267 -29.10 -40.17 -18.81
N ALA A 268 -29.29 -39.68 -17.57
CA ALA A 268 -30.61 -39.53 -16.96
C ALA A 268 -31.48 -38.48 -17.68
N ILE A 269 -30.91 -37.35 -18.09
CA ILE A 269 -31.61 -36.31 -18.87
C ILE A 269 -32.00 -36.84 -20.26
N GLU A 270 -31.15 -37.62 -20.92
CA GLU A 270 -31.48 -38.28 -22.20
C GLU A 270 -32.59 -39.34 -22.04
N ALA A 271 -32.61 -40.06 -20.91
CA ALA A 271 -33.69 -40.98 -20.58
C ALA A 271 -35.01 -40.24 -20.34
N LEU A 272 -35.00 -39.17 -19.53
CA LEU A 272 -36.16 -38.31 -19.27
C LEU A 272 -36.71 -37.68 -20.55
N THR A 273 -35.85 -37.17 -21.43
CA THR A 273 -36.25 -36.59 -22.72
C THR A 273 -36.91 -37.64 -23.62
N ARG A 274 -36.39 -38.88 -23.67
CA ARG A 274 -37.03 -39.98 -24.38
C ARG A 274 -38.39 -40.36 -23.79
N GLN A 275 -38.49 -40.41 -22.46
CA GLN A 275 -39.74 -40.70 -21.76
C GLN A 275 -40.80 -39.62 -22.03
N ALA A 276 -40.41 -38.33 -22.03
CA ALA A 276 -41.29 -37.22 -22.34
C ALA A 276 -41.85 -37.31 -23.78
N MET A 277 -40.99 -37.64 -24.77
CA MET A 277 -41.44 -37.87 -26.15
C MET A 277 -42.40 -39.07 -26.28
N GLN A 278 -42.22 -40.13 -25.49
CA GLN A 278 -43.17 -41.25 -25.46
C GLN A 278 -44.52 -40.83 -24.84
N ILE A 279 -44.51 -40.05 -23.76
CA ILE A 279 -45.72 -39.51 -23.15
C ILE A 279 -46.48 -38.63 -24.16
N SER A 280 -45.80 -37.75 -24.90
CA SER A 280 -46.43 -36.94 -25.94
C SER A 280 -47.12 -37.77 -27.03
N ARG A 281 -46.48 -38.86 -27.51
CA ARG A 281 -47.11 -39.78 -28.48
C ARG A 281 -48.32 -40.50 -27.89
N HIS A 282 -48.24 -40.96 -26.64
CA HIS A 282 -49.38 -41.60 -25.99
C HIS A 282 -50.57 -40.65 -25.78
N VAL A 283 -50.33 -39.34 -25.61
CA VAL A 283 -51.40 -38.33 -25.57
C VAL A 283 -52.05 -38.16 -26.96
N GLU A 284 -51.26 -38.16 -28.04
CA GLU A 284 -51.76 -38.12 -29.44
C GLU A 284 -52.56 -39.37 -29.82
N ASP A 285 -52.09 -40.57 -29.42
CA ASP A 285 -52.82 -41.84 -29.54
C ASP A 285 -54.13 -41.83 -28.73
N GLN A 286 -54.12 -41.23 -27.53
CA GLN A 286 -55.31 -41.08 -26.67
C GLN A 286 -56.32 -40.10 -27.26
N GLU A 287 -55.89 -39.00 -27.86
CA GLU A 287 -56.79 -38.08 -28.57
C GLU A 287 -57.44 -38.78 -29.78
N THR A 288 -56.65 -39.56 -30.53
CA THR A 288 -57.12 -40.35 -31.68
C THR A 288 -58.14 -41.41 -31.26
N THR A 289 -57.90 -42.16 -30.18
CA THR A 289 -58.85 -43.15 -29.66
C THR A 289 -60.10 -42.52 -29.05
N MET A 290 -59.98 -41.37 -28.38
CA MET A 290 -61.15 -40.59 -27.92
C MET A 290 -62.00 -40.05 -29.06
N ALA A 291 -61.39 -39.63 -30.17
CA ALA A 291 -62.11 -39.27 -31.39
C ALA A 291 -62.83 -40.48 -32.02
N GLY A 292 -62.21 -41.67 -31.97
CA GLY A 292 -62.82 -42.94 -32.35
C GLY A 292 -64.05 -43.28 -31.51
N LEU A 293 -63.91 -43.31 -30.18
CA LEU A 293 -65.00 -43.59 -29.23
C LEU A 293 -66.16 -42.60 -29.36
N ARG A 294 -65.89 -41.30 -29.60
CA ARG A 294 -66.93 -40.31 -29.88
C ARG A 294 -67.73 -40.64 -31.15
N ARG A 295 -67.05 -41.12 -32.21
CA ARG A 295 -67.71 -41.55 -33.45
C ARG A 295 -68.56 -42.80 -33.22
N GLU A 296 -68.02 -43.82 -32.55
CA GLU A 296 -68.79 -45.03 -32.17
C GLU A 296 -70.00 -44.69 -31.30
N THR A 297 -69.88 -43.74 -30.38
CA THR A 297 -71.00 -43.28 -29.55
C THR A 297 -72.10 -42.63 -30.41
N MET A 298 -71.74 -41.78 -31.37
CA MET A 298 -72.70 -41.20 -32.33
C MET A 298 -73.37 -42.26 -33.23
N GLU A 299 -72.61 -43.29 -33.65
CA GLU A 299 -73.16 -44.41 -34.41
C GLU A 299 -74.13 -45.27 -33.56
N LEU A 300 -73.82 -45.50 -32.28
CA LEU A 300 -74.70 -46.17 -31.33
C LEU A 300 -75.98 -45.36 -31.05
N GLU A 301 -75.88 -44.05 -30.88
CA GLU A 301 -77.06 -43.16 -30.75
C GLU A 301 -77.95 -43.23 -32.01
N SER A 302 -77.34 -43.24 -33.20
CA SER A 302 -78.04 -43.41 -34.47
C SER A 302 -78.74 -44.78 -34.58
N LEU A 303 -78.05 -45.86 -34.22
CA LEU A 303 -78.63 -47.21 -34.18
C LEU A 303 -79.78 -47.33 -33.18
N LEU A 304 -79.64 -46.76 -31.99
CA LEU A 304 -80.70 -46.70 -30.97
C LEU A 304 -81.91 -45.89 -31.46
N SER A 305 -81.68 -44.80 -32.18
CA SER A 305 -82.75 -44.02 -32.84
C SER A 305 -83.46 -44.84 -33.90
N GLY A 306 -82.73 -45.59 -34.74
CA GLY A 306 -83.31 -46.51 -35.72
C GLY A 306 -84.12 -47.66 -35.09
N ILE A 307 -83.68 -48.18 -33.94
CA ILE A 307 -84.42 -49.17 -33.16
C ILE A 307 -85.68 -48.55 -32.53
N ALA A 308 -85.62 -47.30 -32.07
CA ALA A 308 -86.80 -46.58 -31.57
C ALA A 308 -87.82 -46.33 -32.68
N GLU A 309 -87.38 -45.95 -33.89
CA GLU A 309 -88.25 -45.80 -35.06
C GLU A 309 -88.86 -47.16 -35.48
N LEU A 310 -88.07 -48.24 -35.47
CA LEU A 310 -88.56 -49.59 -35.76
C LEU A 310 -89.62 -50.03 -34.73
N ARG A 311 -89.41 -49.75 -33.44
CA ARG A 311 -90.40 -49.98 -32.37
C ARG A 311 -91.70 -49.22 -32.64
N ASP A 312 -91.61 -47.96 -33.05
CA ASP A 312 -92.79 -47.12 -33.27
C ASP A 312 -93.55 -47.56 -34.54
N ARG A 313 -92.85 -47.85 -35.64
CA ARG A 313 -93.44 -48.47 -36.84
C ARG A 313 -94.07 -49.83 -36.52
N ALA A 314 -93.47 -50.65 -35.67
CA ALA A 314 -94.04 -51.93 -35.24
C ALA A 314 -95.31 -51.73 -34.39
N LYS A 315 -95.30 -50.74 -33.47
CA LYS A 315 -96.46 -50.35 -32.65
C LYS A 315 -97.66 -49.89 -33.49
N GLU A 316 -97.43 -49.32 -34.67
CA GLU A 316 -98.48 -48.99 -35.65
C GLU A 316 -98.88 -50.21 -36.52
N ALA A 317 -97.90 -50.99 -36.97
CA ALA A 317 -98.12 -52.13 -37.87
C ALA A 317 -98.88 -53.29 -37.22
N PHE A 318 -98.62 -53.60 -35.94
CA PHE A 318 -99.31 -54.70 -35.25
C PHE A 318 -100.84 -54.49 -35.15
N PRO A 319 -101.36 -53.33 -34.69
CA PRO A 319 -102.79 -53.02 -34.74
C PRO A 319 -103.37 -53.01 -36.16
N ALA A 320 -102.62 -52.51 -37.15
CA ALA A 320 -103.06 -52.52 -38.55
C ALA A 320 -103.18 -53.96 -39.11
N MET A 321 -102.26 -54.86 -38.72
CA MET A 321 -102.34 -56.29 -39.03
C MET A 321 -103.50 -56.97 -38.31
N ASP A 322 -103.71 -56.73 -37.02
CA ASP A 322 -104.87 -57.26 -36.26
C ASP A 322 -106.20 -56.79 -36.87
N THR A 323 -106.30 -55.53 -37.26
CA THR A 323 -107.49 -54.96 -37.94
C THR A 323 -107.71 -55.64 -39.30
N ARG A 324 -106.66 -55.86 -40.10
CA ARG A 324 -106.76 -56.59 -41.37
C ARG A 324 -107.09 -58.06 -41.19
N LEU A 325 -106.57 -58.72 -40.15
CA LEU A 325 -106.88 -60.11 -39.82
C LEU A 325 -108.34 -60.25 -39.38
N LYS A 326 -108.86 -59.34 -38.55
CA LYS A 326 -110.29 -59.27 -38.19
C LYS A 326 -111.16 -59.06 -39.42
N ALA A 327 -110.85 -58.08 -40.28
CA ALA A 327 -111.58 -57.87 -41.52
C ALA A 327 -111.50 -59.08 -42.48
N MET A 328 -110.38 -59.81 -42.51
CA MET A 328 -110.25 -61.04 -43.29
C MET A 328 -111.09 -62.17 -42.71
N LEU A 329 -111.14 -62.32 -41.38
CA LEU A 329 -111.98 -63.28 -40.67
C LEU A 329 -113.47 -62.97 -40.86
N GLU A 330 -113.90 -61.71 -40.72
CA GLU A 330 -115.26 -61.28 -41.02
C GLU A 330 -115.63 -61.53 -42.48
N ASN A 331 -114.73 -61.27 -43.44
CA ASN A 331 -114.99 -61.58 -44.85
C ASN A 331 -115.11 -63.09 -45.11
N ILE A 332 -114.31 -63.93 -44.43
CA ILE A 332 -114.45 -65.39 -44.50
C ILE A 332 -115.78 -65.83 -43.85
N GLU A 333 -116.14 -65.30 -42.69
CA GLU A 333 -117.39 -65.60 -42.00
C GLU A 333 -118.61 -65.19 -42.85
N ASN A 334 -118.61 -63.98 -43.41
CA ASN A 334 -119.65 -63.51 -44.34
C ASN A 334 -119.72 -64.35 -45.62
N ALA A 335 -118.58 -64.82 -46.16
CA ALA A 335 -118.55 -65.73 -47.31
C ALA A 335 -119.12 -67.12 -46.97
N VAL A 336 -118.81 -67.66 -45.79
CA VAL A 336 -119.37 -68.92 -45.28
C VAL A 336 -120.87 -68.79 -45.04
N LEU A 337 -121.33 -67.70 -44.41
CA LEU A 337 -122.75 -67.41 -44.20
C LEU A 337 -123.49 -67.27 -45.54
N SER A 338 -122.92 -66.56 -46.52
CA SER A 338 -123.48 -66.41 -47.86
C SER A 338 -123.58 -67.76 -48.60
N ALA A 339 -122.58 -68.63 -48.45
CA ALA A 339 -122.63 -69.99 -48.99
C ALA A 339 -123.73 -70.85 -48.33
N LEU A 340 -123.92 -70.69 -47.01
CA LEU A 340 -124.95 -71.38 -46.23
C LEU A 340 -126.37 -70.89 -46.59
N GLU A 341 -126.55 -69.59 -46.87
CA GLU A 341 -127.78 -69.06 -47.43
C GLU A 341 -128.05 -69.54 -48.86
N ALA A 342 -127.03 -69.57 -49.72
CA ALA A 342 -127.16 -70.11 -51.07
C ALA A 342 -127.60 -71.59 -51.05
N GLN A 343 -127.01 -72.39 -50.15
CA GLN A 343 -127.40 -73.78 -49.93
C GLN A 343 -128.86 -73.91 -49.46
N ARG A 344 -129.31 -73.03 -48.56
CA ARG A 344 -130.73 -72.98 -48.13
C ARG A 344 -131.69 -72.58 -49.26
N ARG A 345 -131.31 -71.64 -50.14
CA ARG A 345 -132.15 -71.26 -51.30
C ARG A 345 -132.29 -72.42 -52.30
N ILE A 346 -131.21 -73.16 -52.57
CA ILE A 346 -131.24 -74.35 -53.43
C ILE A 346 -132.14 -75.45 -52.85
N ALA A 347 -132.14 -75.62 -51.52
CA ALA A 347 -133.00 -76.60 -50.84
C ALA A 347 -134.51 -76.29 -50.87
N GLN A 348 -134.91 -75.05 -51.20
CA GLN A 348 -136.32 -74.63 -51.20
C GLN A 348 -137.01 -74.67 -52.57
N SER A 349 -136.27 -74.96 -53.67
CA SER A 349 -136.78 -74.90 -55.04
C SER A 349 -136.97 -76.26 -55.71
N THR A 350 -137.48 -77.29 -55.01
CA THR A 350 -137.73 -78.63 -55.60
C THR A 350 -138.94 -79.36 -55.01
N PRO A 351 -140.03 -79.56 -55.77
CA PRO A 351 -141.07 -80.58 -55.50
C PRO A 351 -140.78 -81.90 -56.25
N ALA A 352 -141.36 -83.02 -55.78
CA ALA A 352 -141.04 -84.37 -56.29
C ALA A 352 -142.25 -85.34 -56.37
N ARG A 353 -142.13 -86.35 -57.26
CA ARG A 353 -142.99 -87.56 -57.48
C ARG A 353 -144.38 -87.33 -58.13
N GLY A 354 -144.95 -88.29 -58.88
CA GLY A 354 -144.53 -89.68 -59.15
C GLY A 354 -145.24 -90.37 -60.33
N THR A 355 -145.07 -91.69 -60.46
CA THR A 355 -145.40 -92.57 -61.62
C THR A 355 -146.42 -93.68 -61.29
N ALA A 356 -146.76 -94.53 -62.28
CA ALA A 356 -147.51 -95.83 -62.21
C ALA A 356 -149.04 -95.78 -62.48
N LEU A 357 -149.76 -96.83 -62.94
CA LEU A 357 -149.53 -98.00 -63.83
C LEU A 357 -150.86 -98.79 -63.97
N ALA A 358 -151.00 -99.66 -64.98
CA ALA A 358 -151.94 -100.79 -65.04
C ALA A 358 -151.46 -101.80 -66.12
N ALA A 359 -151.61 -103.12 -66.01
CA ALA A 359 -151.94 -104.00 -64.89
C ALA A 359 -151.51 -105.46 -65.25
N GLY A 360 -151.55 -106.38 -64.29
CA GLY A 360 -151.42 -107.81 -64.55
C GLY A 360 -151.72 -108.64 -63.31
N ALA A 361 -152.64 -109.60 -63.42
CA ALA A 361 -152.94 -110.59 -62.39
C ALA A 361 -152.65 -112.00 -62.95
N GLY A 362 -152.30 -112.95 -62.08
CA GLY A 362 -152.07 -114.34 -62.45
C GLY A 362 -151.95 -115.23 -61.22
N ALA A 363 -152.97 -116.07 -61.01
CA ALA A 363 -153.25 -116.92 -59.84
C ALA A 363 -153.70 -116.15 -58.58
#